data_AF-A0A952FKW3-F1
#
_entry.id   AF-A0A952FKW3-F1
#
_cell.length_a   1.000
_cell.length_b   1.000
_cell.length_c   1.000
_cell.angle_alpha   90.00
_cell.angle_beta   90.00
_cell.angle_gamma   90.00
#
_symmetry.space_group_name_H-M   'P 1'
#
loop_
_entity.id
_entity.type
_entity.pdbx_description
1 polymer ?
#
loop_
_entity_poly.entity_id
_entity_poly.type
_entity_poly.pdbx_seq_one_letter_code
_entity_poly.pdbx_strand_id
1 'polypeptide(L)'
;MKTDSMRRLQRDAELGDAVAQFNLGIVYGNRSGEIGYDVEDRRTDAIRWLLRSANQGLPRAQTRLAEIYVDGPGASKDAVKAAAWFLLAAAGEAGARGQTARSGYKRAAAHLTATQIAQAHRRASRWKPKIEEAEKTRAEAPELATVSP
;
A
#
# COMPACT_ATOMS: atom_id res chain seq x y z
N MET A 1 -28.09 0.80 6.36
CA MET A 1 -27.14 -0.35 6.32
C MET A 1 -25.76 0.01 5.73
N LYS A 2 -25.16 1.17 6.06
CA LYS A 2 -23.77 1.51 5.67
C LYS A 2 -22.72 1.19 6.77
N THR A 3 -23.12 0.59 7.90
CA THR A 3 -22.35 0.60 9.15
C THR A 3 -21.63 -0.70 9.50
N ASP A 4 -22.12 -1.88 9.12
CA ASP A 4 -21.52 -3.14 9.59
C ASP A 4 -20.34 -3.60 8.71
N SER A 5 -20.46 -3.44 7.40
CA SER A 5 -19.39 -3.79 6.44
C SER A 5 -18.16 -2.90 6.61
N MET A 6 -18.35 -1.60 6.88
CA MET A 6 -17.24 -0.67 7.13
C MET A 6 -16.54 -0.96 8.46
N ARG A 7 -17.31 -1.24 9.52
CA ARG A 7 -16.74 -1.62 10.83
C ARG A 7 -15.93 -2.91 10.75
N ARG A 8 -16.41 -3.91 10.01
CA ARG A 8 -15.67 -5.15 9.76
C ARG A 8 -14.37 -4.88 8.99
N LEU A 9 -14.45 -4.10 7.91
CA LEU A 9 -13.27 -3.71 7.13
C LEU A 9 -12.21 -2.99 7.98
N GLN A 10 -12.64 -2.06 8.85
CA GLN A 10 -11.74 -1.35 9.78
C GLN A 10 -11.07 -2.33 10.75
N ARG A 11 -11.85 -3.21 11.38
CA ARG A 11 -11.33 -4.24 12.29
C ARG A 11 -10.30 -5.13 11.60
N ASP A 12 -10.61 -5.66 10.42
CA ASP A 12 -9.71 -6.58 9.71
C ASP A 12 -8.42 -5.86 9.29
N ALA A 13 -8.51 -4.60 8.87
CA ALA A 13 -7.36 -3.78 8.54
C ALA A 13 -6.47 -3.47 9.77
N GLU A 14 -7.09 -3.22 10.93
CA GLU A 14 -6.43 -3.03 12.22
C GLU A 14 -5.73 -4.30 12.71
N LEU A 15 -6.34 -5.47 12.47
CA LEU A 15 -5.76 -6.79 12.76
C LEU A 15 -4.62 -7.20 11.81
N GLY A 16 -4.31 -6.37 10.81
CA GLY A 16 -3.17 -6.59 9.94
C GLY A 16 -3.51 -7.19 8.59
N ASP A 17 -4.76 -7.47 8.26
CA ASP A 17 -5.10 -8.06 6.96
C ASP A 17 -4.71 -7.12 5.81
N ALA A 18 -3.75 -7.54 4.98
CA ALA A 18 -3.19 -6.70 3.92
C ALA A 18 -4.25 -6.30 2.88
N VAL A 19 -5.24 -7.15 2.61
CA VAL A 19 -6.31 -6.88 1.64
C VAL A 19 -7.31 -5.88 2.24
N ALA A 20 -7.66 -6.02 3.51
CA ALA A 20 -8.50 -5.09 4.25
C ALA A 20 -7.82 -3.72 4.35
N GLN A 21 -6.53 -3.67 4.67
CA GLN A 21 -5.74 -2.43 4.66
C GLN A 21 -5.75 -1.76 3.27
N PHE A 22 -5.58 -2.53 2.20
CA PHE A 22 -5.67 -2.00 0.84
C PHE A 22 -7.06 -1.42 0.56
N ASN A 23 -8.11 -2.19 0.83
CA ASN A 23 -9.49 -1.79 0.60
C ASN A 23 -9.86 -0.55 1.42
N LEU A 24 -9.40 -0.46 2.67
CA LEU A 24 -9.60 0.69 3.54
C LEU A 24 -8.89 1.94 2.99
N GLY A 25 -7.67 1.79 2.48
CA GLY A 25 -6.95 2.85 1.78
C GLY A 25 -7.69 3.36 0.54
N ILE A 26 -8.29 2.45 -0.25
CA ILE A 26 -9.14 2.83 -1.39
C ILE A 26 -10.40 3.57 -0.93
N VAL A 27 -11.06 3.12 0.15
CA VAL A 27 -12.24 3.81 0.70
C VAL A 27 -11.90 5.24 1.12
N TYR A 28 -10.81 5.46 1.86
CA TYR A 28 -10.39 6.81 2.26
C TYR A 28 -10.00 7.67 1.06
N GLY A 29 -9.32 7.09 0.05
CA GLY A 29 -8.93 7.81 -1.17
C GLY A 29 -10.12 8.19 -2.07
N ASN A 30 -11.23 7.45 -2.01
CA ASN A 30 -12.42 7.67 -2.83
C ASN A 30 -13.51 8.51 -2.13
N ARG A 31 -13.34 8.93 -0.87
CA ARG A 31 -14.28 9.79 -0.13
C ARG A 31 -14.30 11.25 -0.61
N SER A 32 -14.27 11.45 -1.93
CA SER A 32 -14.39 12.77 -2.55
C SER A 32 -15.78 13.35 -2.24
N GLY A 33 -15.82 14.48 -1.52
CA GLY A 33 -17.05 15.24 -1.28
C GLY A 33 -17.69 15.15 0.12
N GLU A 34 -17.08 14.45 1.09
CA GLU A 34 -17.53 14.57 2.49
C GLU A 34 -17.20 15.99 3.03
N ILE A 35 -18.24 16.77 3.37
CA ILE A 35 -18.16 18.12 3.93
C ILE A 35 -17.47 18.05 5.30
N GLY A 36 -16.39 18.83 5.49
CA GLY A 36 -15.66 18.92 6.75
C GLY A 36 -14.38 18.08 6.86
N TYR A 37 -14.05 17.28 5.85
CA TYR A 37 -12.75 16.60 5.74
C TYR A 37 -11.90 17.25 4.65
N ASP A 38 -10.70 17.72 5.00
CA ASP A 38 -9.75 18.22 4.02
C ASP A 38 -9.33 17.09 3.05
N VAL A 39 -9.11 17.43 1.78
CA VAL A 39 -8.57 16.53 0.76
C VAL A 39 -7.19 15.99 1.18
N GLU A 40 -6.40 16.77 1.90
CA GLU A 40 -5.06 16.37 2.33
C GLU A 40 -5.10 15.33 3.46
N ASP A 41 -6.00 15.48 4.44
CA ASP A 41 -6.16 14.51 5.53
C ASP A 41 -6.62 13.14 5.01
N ARG A 42 -7.58 13.13 4.07
CA ARG A 42 -8.04 11.89 3.43
C ARG A 42 -6.94 11.20 2.64
N ARG A 43 -6.13 11.97 1.93
CA ARG A 43 -4.98 11.44 1.18
C ARG A 43 -3.96 10.82 2.14
N THR A 44 -3.72 11.48 3.28
CA THR A 44 -2.79 11.00 4.31
C THR A 44 -3.26 9.66 4.88
N ASP A 45 -4.54 9.51 5.20
CA ASP A 45 -5.09 8.24 5.67
C ASP A 45 -5.05 7.14 4.60
N ALA A 46 -5.38 7.47 3.36
CA ALA A 46 -5.29 6.53 2.25
C ALA A 46 -3.85 6.01 2.05
N ILE A 47 -2.87 6.92 2.04
CA ILE A 47 -1.44 6.59 1.93
C ILE A 47 -1.00 5.74 3.12
N ARG A 48 -1.42 6.06 4.34
CA ARG A 48 -1.08 5.29 5.55
C ARG A 48 -1.53 3.83 5.44
N TRP A 49 -2.77 3.59 5.02
CA TRP A 49 -3.31 2.23 4.90
C TRP A 49 -2.69 1.46 3.73
N LEU A 50 -2.50 2.13 2.59
CA LEU A 50 -1.81 1.54 1.44
C LEU A 50 -0.35 1.20 1.76
N LEU A 51 0.35 2.03 2.53
CA LEU A 51 1.72 1.74 2.99
C LEU A 51 1.78 0.49 3.84
N ARG A 52 0.84 0.30 4.78
CA ARG A 52 0.80 -0.92 5.61
C ARG A 52 0.62 -2.17 4.75
N SER A 53 -0.33 -2.12 3.81
CA SER A 53 -0.58 -3.23 2.88
C SER A 53 0.60 -3.49 1.93
N ALA A 54 1.18 -2.43 1.36
CA ALA A 54 2.32 -2.51 0.45
C ALA A 54 3.57 -3.07 1.14
N ASN A 55 3.77 -2.75 2.43
CA ASN A 55 4.85 -3.29 3.25
C ASN A 55 4.70 -4.77 3.59
N GLN A 56 3.48 -5.32 3.50
CA GLN A 56 3.25 -6.77 3.61
C GLN A 56 3.43 -7.50 2.28
N GLY A 57 3.69 -6.76 1.19
CA GLY A 57 3.97 -7.33 -0.11
C GLY A 57 2.78 -7.47 -1.04
N LEU A 58 1.63 -6.87 -0.72
CA LEU A 58 0.48 -6.92 -1.63
C LEU A 58 0.78 -6.10 -2.91
N PRO A 59 0.90 -6.72 -4.10
CA PRO A 59 1.33 -6.02 -5.32
C PRO A 59 0.34 -4.93 -5.76
N ARG A 60 -0.95 -5.12 -5.46
CA ARG A 60 -2.01 -4.12 -5.71
C ARG A 60 -1.80 -2.85 -4.89
N ALA A 61 -1.42 -2.98 -3.62
CA ALA A 61 -1.14 -1.84 -2.77
C ALA A 61 0.16 -1.14 -3.18
N GLN A 62 1.21 -1.91 -3.52
CA GLN A 62 2.47 -1.37 -4.04
C GLN A 62 2.25 -0.56 -5.33
N THR A 63 1.46 -1.09 -6.27
CA THR A 63 1.10 -0.40 -7.53
C THR A 63 0.34 0.88 -7.24
N ARG A 64 -0.69 0.83 -6.38
CA ARG A 64 -1.49 2.01 -6.04
C ARG A 64 -0.67 3.10 -5.35
N LEU A 65 0.24 2.70 -4.46
CA LEU A 65 1.12 3.63 -3.76
C LEU A 65 2.12 4.26 -4.74
N ALA A 66 2.61 3.49 -5.71
CA ALA A 66 3.47 4.00 -6.77
C ALA A 66 2.73 5.03 -7.65
N GLU A 67 1.48 4.78 -8.03
CA GLU A 67 0.63 5.73 -8.75
C GLU A 67 0.50 7.05 -7.99
N ILE A 68 0.26 7.01 -6.67
CA ILE A 68 0.19 8.22 -5.84
C ILE A 68 1.51 9.01 -5.88
N TYR A 69 2.66 8.33 -5.87
CA TYR A 69 3.96 9.00 -5.96
C TYR A 69 4.29 9.54 -7.37
N VAL A 70 3.63 9.06 -8.43
CA VAL A 70 3.77 9.62 -9.79
C VAL A 70 2.83 10.81 -10.00
N ASP A 71 1.57 10.64 -9.59
CA ASP A 71 0.45 11.52 -9.95
C ASP A 71 0.04 12.47 -8.81
N GLY A 72 0.65 12.36 -7.63
CA GLY A 72 0.38 13.22 -6.49
C GLY A 72 0.81 14.68 -6.74
N PRO A 73 0.08 15.68 -6.21
CA PRO A 73 0.45 17.08 -6.33
C PRO A 73 1.68 17.40 -5.45
N GLY A 74 2.51 18.33 -5.92
CA GLY A 74 3.58 18.95 -5.12
C GLY A 74 4.50 17.94 -4.42
N ALA A 75 4.57 18.03 -3.09
CA ALA A 75 5.49 17.28 -2.22
C ALA A 75 5.26 15.75 -2.16
N SER A 76 4.11 15.27 -2.65
CA SER A 76 3.82 13.83 -2.75
C SER A 76 4.48 13.18 -3.96
N LYS A 77 5.00 13.95 -4.92
CA LYS A 77 5.63 13.43 -6.12
C LYS A 77 7.06 12.96 -5.83
N ASP A 78 7.31 11.68 -5.98
CA ASP A 78 8.63 11.07 -5.79
C ASP A 78 8.81 9.92 -6.76
N ALA A 79 9.33 10.24 -7.95
CA ALA A 79 9.50 9.28 -9.04
C ALA A 79 10.45 8.12 -8.67
N VAL A 80 11.41 8.33 -7.75
CA VAL A 80 12.30 7.28 -7.27
C VAL A 80 11.55 6.31 -6.36
N LYS A 81 10.73 6.81 -5.43
CA LYS A 81 9.86 5.95 -4.61
C LYS A 81 8.83 5.22 -5.47
N ALA A 82 8.22 5.90 -6.44
CA ALA A 82 7.29 5.29 -7.38
C ALA A 82 7.95 4.13 -8.13
N ALA A 83 9.13 4.37 -8.72
CA ALA A 83 9.89 3.34 -9.43
C ALA A 83 10.22 2.14 -8.52
N ALA A 84 10.64 2.37 -7.27
CA ALA A 84 10.90 1.29 -6.32
C ALA A 84 9.65 0.44 -6.02
N TRP A 85 8.50 1.08 -5.80
CA TRP A 85 7.24 0.36 -5.55
C TRP A 85 6.74 -0.40 -6.78
N PHE A 86 6.86 0.16 -7.99
CA PHE A 86 6.53 -0.57 -9.21
C PHE A 86 7.44 -1.78 -9.45
N LEU A 87 8.73 -1.69 -9.11
CA LEU A 87 9.66 -2.83 -9.20
C LEU A 87 9.20 -3.97 -8.29
N LEU A 88 8.82 -3.67 -7.05
CA LEU A 88 8.30 -4.66 -6.10
C LEU A 88 6.99 -5.29 -6.61
N ALA A 89 6.05 -4.47 -7.09
CA ALA A 89 4.78 -4.98 -7.61
C ALA A 89 4.96 -5.88 -8.83
N ALA A 90 5.85 -5.51 -9.76
CA ALA A 90 6.14 -6.28 -10.96
C ALA A 90 6.83 -7.62 -10.65
N ALA A 91 7.57 -7.71 -9.54
CA ALA A 91 8.18 -8.94 -9.05
C ALA A 91 7.16 -9.84 -8.32
N GLY A 92 6.19 -9.25 -7.61
CA GLY A 92 5.19 -9.98 -6.84
C GLY A 92 3.97 -10.48 -7.62
N GLU A 93 3.76 -10.03 -8.86
CA GLU A 93 2.58 -10.43 -9.67
C GLU A 93 2.93 -10.71 -11.14
N ALA A 94 2.46 -11.83 -11.67
CA ALA A 94 2.63 -12.22 -13.08
C ALA A 94 1.46 -11.75 -13.97
N GLY A 95 1.56 -11.97 -15.28
CA GLY A 95 0.48 -11.69 -16.23
C GLY A 95 0.12 -10.20 -16.36
N ALA A 96 -1.14 -9.90 -16.65
CA ALA A 96 -1.60 -8.54 -16.96
C ALA A 96 -1.35 -7.52 -15.84
N ARG A 97 -1.53 -7.91 -14.57
CA ARG A 97 -1.31 -7.00 -13.43
C ARG A 97 0.18 -6.71 -13.22
N GLY A 98 1.04 -7.70 -13.40
CA GLY A 98 2.48 -7.48 -13.47
C GLY A 98 2.88 -6.59 -14.64
N GLN A 99 2.19 -6.65 -15.77
CA GLN A 99 2.42 -5.74 -16.90
C GLN A 99 2.04 -4.30 -16.57
N THR A 100 0.93 -4.07 -15.85
CA THR A 100 0.56 -2.74 -15.35
C THR A 100 1.67 -2.12 -14.51
N ALA A 101 2.25 -2.87 -13.56
CA ALA A 101 3.36 -2.40 -12.75
C ALA A 101 4.62 -2.08 -13.58
N ARG A 102 4.95 -2.90 -14.58
CA ARG A 102 6.07 -2.65 -15.51
C ARG A 102 5.86 -1.37 -16.34
N SER A 103 4.64 -1.14 -16.83
CA SER A 103 4.29 0.08 -17.56
C SER A 103 4.34 1.31 -16.64
N GLY A 104 3.87 1.17 -15.40
CA GLY A 104 3.99 2.20 -14.36
C GLY A 104 5.45 2.56 -14.07
N TYR A 105 6.33 1.55 -13.94
CA TYR A 105 7.77 1.78 -13.79
C TYR A 105 8.36 2.57 -14.96
N LYS A 106 8.04 2.22 -16.22
CA LYS A 106 8.52 2.95 -17.40
C LYS A 106 8.11 4.43 -17.35
N ARG A 107 6.87 4.71 -16.95
CA ARG A 107 6.36 6.08 -16.79
C ARG A 107 7.09 6.83 -15.67
N ALA A 108 7.28 6.20 -14.50
CA ALA A 108 7.99 6.81 -13.38
C ALA A 108 9.49 7.05 -13.70
N ALA A 109 10.10 6.15 -14.45
CA ALA A 109 11.52 6.19 -14.79
C ALA A 109 11.85 7.05 -16.02
N ALA A 110 10.85 7.52 -16.78
CA ALA A 110 11.04 8.22 -18.05
C ALA A 110 11.95 9.46 -17.96
N HIS A 111 12.00 10.11 -16.79
CA HIS A 111 12.80 11.31 -16.54
C HIS A 111 13.82 11.12 -15.41
N LEU A 112 14.06 9.88 -14.97
CA LEU A 112 15.05 9.60 -13.95
C LEU A 112 16.45 9.48 -14.56
N THR A 113 17.44 10.02 -13.85
CA THR A 113 18.86 9.77 -14.14
C THR A 113 19.24 8.33 -13.82
N ALA A 114 20.36 7.85 -14.37
CA ALA A 114 20.91 6.53 -14.04
C ALA A 114 21.13 6.34 -12.53
N THR A 115 21.58 7.39 -11.83
CA THR A 115 21.76 7.37 -10.36
C THR A 115 20.44 7.20 -9.62
N GLN A 116 19.40 7.89 -10.06
CA GLN A 116 18.06 7.78 -9.48
C GLN A 116 17.41 6.42 -9.77
N ILE A 117 17.61 5.87 -10.98
CA ILE A 117 17.19 4.51 -11.31
C ILE A 117 17.91 3.51 -10.39
N ALA A 118 19.23 3.61 -10.26
CA ALA A 118 20.00 2.76 -9.35
C ALA A 118 19.53 2.89 -7.89
N GLN A 119 19.16 4.09 -7.46
CA GLN A 119 18.56 4.32 -6.14
C GLN A 119 17.23 3.58 -5.99
N ALA A 120 16.34 3.64 -6.98
CA ALA A 120 15.06 2.92 -6.97
C ALA A 120 15.27 1.40 -6.85
N HIS A 121 16.18 0.83 -7.65
CA HIS A 121 16.56 -0.59 -7.56
C HIS A 121 17.12 -0.94 -6.18
N ARG A 122 18.06 -0.16 -5.64
CA ARG A 122 18.58 -0.39 -4.28
C ARG A 122 17.50 -0.37 -3.21
N ARG A 123 16.51 0.53 -3.33
CA ARG A 123 15.38 0.59 -2.38
C ARG A 123 14.52 -0.66 -2.49
N ALA A 124 14.18 -1.10 -3.71
CA ALA A 124 13.41 -2.32 -3.93
C ALA A 124 14.15 -3.57 -3.44
N SER A 125 15.46 -3.72 -3.75
CA SER A 125 16.24 -4.89 -3.34
C SER A 125 16.46 -4.99 -1.82
N ARG A 126 16.44 -3.86 -1.10
CA ARG A 126 16.56 -3.84 0.37
C ARG A 126 15.22 -4.04 1.07
N TRP A 127 14.12 -3.95 0.34
CA TRP A 127 12.79 -4.13 0.92
C TRP A 127 12.60 -5.60 1.29
N LYS A 128 12.09 -5.83 2.49
CA LYS A 128 11.62 -7.12 2.97
C LYS A 128 10.17 -6.95 3.42
N PRO A 129 9.26 -7.87 3.05
CA PRO A 129 7.88 -7.76 3.48
C PRO A 129 7.83 -7.95 5.00
N LYS A 130 7.13 -7.07 5.71
CA LYS A 130 6.92 -7.15 7.15
C LYS A 130 5.84 -8.17 7.51
N ILE A 131 6.01 -9.42 7.05
CA ILE A 131 5.14 -10.55 7.41
C ILE A 131 5.69 -11.25 8.65
N GLU A 132 7.02 -11.29 8.80
CA GLU A 132 7.73 -12.04 9.84
C GLU A 132 7.48 -11.54 11.28
N GLU A 133 7.34 -10.24 11.53
CA GLU A 133 7.21 -9.75 12.91
C GLU A 133 5.83 -10.07 13.49
N ALA A 134 4.75 -9.88 12.71
CA ALA A 134 3.38 -10.04 13.18
C ALA A 134 2.94 -11.50 13.29
N GLU A 135 3.37 -12.39 12.39
CA GLU A 135 3.13 -13.83 12.53
C GLU A 135 3.91 -14.41 13.70
N LYS A 136 5.12 -13.92 13.96
CA LYS A 136 5.93 -14.33 15.13
C LYS A 136 5.31 -13.85 16.44
N THR A 137 4.80 -12.61 16.50
CA THR A 137 4.08 -12.14 17.70
C THR A 137 2.72 -12.84 17.89
N ARG A 138 2.04 -13.23 16.81
CA ARG A 138 0.77 -13.96 16.86
C ARG A 138 0.94 -15.43 17.27
N ALA A 139 2.02 -16.07 16.84
CA ALA A 139 2.38 -17.43 17.27
C ALA A 139 2.86 -17.48 18.73
N GLU A 140 3.37 -16.37 19.26
CA GLU A 140 3.84 -16.23 20.66
C GLU A 140 2.75 -15.74 21.63
N ALA A 141 1.59 -15.31 21.14
CA ALA A 141 0.45 -14.95 21.97
C ALA A 141 -0.37 -16.21 22.34
N PRO A 142 -0.48 -16.60 23.62
CA PRO A 142 -1.33 -17.73 24.00
C PRO A 142 -2.79 -17.38 23.66
N GLU A 143 -3.48 -18.37 23.10
CA GLU A 143 -4.89 -18.34 22.72
C GLU A 143 -5.77 -18.02 23.94
N LEU A 144 -5.96 -16.72 24.22
CA LEU A 144 -6.85 -16.28 25.30
C LEU A 144 -8.30 -16.38 24.82
N ALA A 145 -8.90 -17.50 25.24
CA ALA A 145 -10.30 -17.65 25.63
C ALA A 145 -11.36 -17.52 24.53
N THR A 146 -11.63 -18.64 23.86
CA THR A 146 -13.01 -19.03 23.59
C THR A 146 -13.68 -19.41 24.92
N VAL A 147 -14.32 -18.46 25.58
CA VAL A 147 -15.35 -18.78 26.56
C VAL A 147 -16.66 -18.21 26.03
N SER A 148 -17.41 -19.09 25.37
CA SER A 148 -18.82 -18.89 25.05
C SER A 148 -19.64 -18.76 26.34
N PRO A 149 -20.69 -17.94 26.38
CA PRO A 149 -21.78 -18.13 27.33
C PRO A 149 -22.67 -19.31 26.94
#